data_AF-C1FIF4-F1
#
_entry.id   AF-C1FIF4-F1
#
_cell.length_a   1.000
_cell.length_b   1.000
_cell.length_c   1.000
_cell.angle_alpha   90.00
_cell.angle_beta   90.00
_cell.angle_gamma   90.00
#
_symmetry.space_group_name_H-M   'P 1'
#
loop_
_entity.id
_entity.type
_entity.pdbx_description
1 polymer ?
#
loop_
_entity_poly.entity_id
_entity_poly.type
_entity_poly.pdbx_seq_one_letter_code
_entity_poly.pdbx_strand_id
1 'polypeptide(L)'
;MRASLPELRAGCQRFAGRAEEISRARALNRRTLAAQGTLLDLLETPTLQETCLRHGNYDEALDLEAHVEKLAALHATDVPVVAELAEGSKRSSRVMLRQLLTRLRGAIQLPECLRIVGYLRRMSALDEVGLRRTFLRCREGHVADAVADLDDGNAYEYLKRLTDLHRVHLFDVVMQYRAIFGDGADADEDDGTGAEGAEGAEGADGGLLYGWSAHRVGEYLALVEKTLPRIDEGGALASVMEHCGYCGGSLARVGLDFRPMLPPLFADAARGIFTRAMDTAAGEFERTVETHRWATAPSSAAARAKERERDGGDGDNISAPPYALLEHVPVAALTNGILAALNDLRHCALPQLRQPLADELRACVERCAHALMRVEARRFGRSPGEEDPDAGTRAAFTGACRALAEVAAPYLEGCYGRVFRGGEKLVDVRGAVAGLKSSIVSAGLRGLG
;
A
#
# COMPACT_ATOMS: atom_id res chain seq x y z
N MET A 1 -104.91 -5.17 34.51
CA MET A 1 -103.80 -4.57 35.30
C MET A 1 -102.77 -5.59 35.80
N ARG A 2 -103.10 -6.82 36.21
CA ARG A 2 -102.10 -7.80 36.69
C ARG A 2 -101.14 -8.35 35.61
N ALA A 3 -101.54 -8.37 34.34
CA ALA A 3 -100.72 -8.90 33.24
C ALA A 3 -99.60 -7.95 32.75
N SER A 4 -99.68 -6.64 33.01
CA SER A 4 -98.78 -5.60 32.49
C SER A 4 -97.62 -5.24 33.44
N LEU A 5 -97.74 -5.65 34.72
CA LEU A 5 -96.73 -5.43 35.77
C LEU A 5 -95.39 -6.16 35.50
N PRO A 6 -95.37 -7.40 34.98
CA PRO A 6 -94.13 -8.08 34.63
C PRO A 6 -93.37 -7.38 33.49
N GLU A 7 -94.08 -6.90 32.46
CA GLU A 7 -93.48 -6.16 31.34
C GLU A 7 -92.89 -4.82 31.78
N LEU A 8 -93.59 -4.08 32.65
CA LEU A 8 -93.08 -2.85 33.23
C LEU A 8 -91.84 -3.10 34.10
N ARG A 9 -91.86 -4.16 34.94
CA ARG A 9 -90.70 -4.55 35.76
C ARG A 9 -89.49 -4.92 34.89
N ALA A 10 -89.70 -5.68 33.82
CA ALA A 10 -88.67 -6.00 32.84
C ALA A 10 -88.16 -4.73 32.11
N GLY A 11 -89.04 -3.78 31.79
CA GLY A 11 -88.69 -2.47 31.24
C GLY A 11 -87.80 -1.64 32.17
N CYS A 12 -88.17 -1.53 33.46
CA CYS A 12 -87.38 -0.82 34.46
C CYS A 12 -86.02 -1.48 34.71
N GLN A 13 -85.94 -2.82 34.74
CA GLN A 13 -84.68 -3.54 34.87
C GLN A 13 -83.75 -3.32 33.67
N ARG A 14 -84.30 -3.34 32.43
CA ARG A 14 -83.54 -2.99 31.21
C ARG A 14 -83.07 -1.53 31.21
N PHE A 15 -83.92 -0.61 31.66
CA PHE A 15 -83.55 0.79 31.78
C PHE A 15 -82.45 1.00 32.82
N ALA A 16 -82.55 0.37 33.99
CA ALA A 16 -81.53 0.44 35.04
C ALA A 16 -80.18 -0.11 34.54
N GLY A 17 -80.17 -1.27 33.87
CA GLY A 17 -78.96 -1.83 33.26
C GLY A 17 -78.34 -0.91 32.22
N ARG A 18 -79.14 -0.35 31.30
CA ARG A 18 -78.67 0.64 30.32
C ARG A 18 -78.16 1.93 30.96
N ALA A 19 -78.82 2.40 32.01
CA ALA A 19 -78.39 3.61 32.73
C ALA A 19 -77.05 3.39 33.44
N GLU A 20 -76.82 2.22 34.03
CA GLU A 20 -75.52 1.83 34.60
C GLU A 20 -74.43 1.72 33.53
N GLU A 21 -74.72 1.10 32.39
CA GLU A 21 -73.78 1.03 31.26
C GLU A 21 -73.38 2.44 30.76
N ILE A 22 -74.36 3.32 30.56
CA ILE A 22 -74.11 4.71 30.14
C ILE A 22 -73.31 5.47 31.21
N SER A 23 -73.61 5.27 32.48
CA SER A 23 -72.88 5.89 33.59
C SER A 23 -71.42 5.42 33.64
N ARG A 24 -71.18 4.11 33.51
CA ARG A 24 -69.83 3.53 33.42
C ARG A 24 -69.07 4.06 32.20
N ALA A 25 -69.70 4.10 31.03
CA ALA A 25 -69.08 4.65 29.82
C ALA A 25 -68.72 6.14 29.97
N ARG A 26 -69.61 6.95 30.55
CA ARG A 26 -69.32 8.38 30.84
C ARG A 26 -68.19 8.54 31.85
N ALA A 27 -68.14 7.71 32.88
CA ALA A 27 -67.07 7.72 33.86
C ALA A 27 -65.72 7.37 33.21
N LEU A 28 -65.69 6.35 32.35
CA LEU A 28 -64.50 5.99 31.57
C LEU A 28 -64.05 7.15 30.67
N ASN A 29 -64.96 7.72 29.89
CA ASN A 29 -64.66 8.84 28.98
C ASN A 29 -64.14 10.08 29.73
N ARG A 30 -64.70 10.40 30.90
CA ARG A 30 -64.19 11.49 31.75
C ARG A 30 -62.78 11.21 32.26
N ARG A 31 -62.47 9.97 32.64
CA ARG A 31 -61.10 9.59 33.05
C ARG A 31 -60.12 9.68 31.88
N THR A 32 -60.50 9.19 30.70
CA THR A 32 -59.68 9.30 29.49
C THR A 32 -59.43 10.76 29.10
N LEU A 33 -60.47 11.60 29.13
CA LEU A 33 -60.35 13.03 28.84
C LEU A 33 -59.44 13.74 29.85
N ALA A 34 -59.53 13.41 31.13
CA ALA A 34 -58.66 13.97 32.17
C ALA A 34 -57.19 13.54 31.99
N ALA A 35 -56.94 12.33 31.47
CA ALA A 35 -55.61 11.80 31.20
C ALA A 35 -55.11 12.07 29.77
N GLN A 36 -55.86 12.82 28.95
CA GLN A 36 -55.59 12.95 27.51
C GLN A 36 -54.18 13.50 27.22
N GLY A 37 -53.72 14.50 27.97
CA GLY A 37 -52.38 15.10 27.76
C GLY A 37 -51.26 14.07 27.95
N THR A 38 -51.29 13.35 29.07
CA THR A 38 -50.30 12.31 29.36
C THR A 38 -50.35 11.15 28.36
N LEU A 39 -51.54 10.81 27.85
CA LEU A 39 -51.69 9.80 26.80
C LEU A 39 -51.07 10.28 25.48
N LEU A 40 -51.23 11.54 25.12
CA LEU A 40 -50.59 12.14 23.94
C LEU A 40 -49.07 12.14 24.09
N ASP A 41 -48.53 12.60 25.21
CA ASP A 41 -47.08 12.62 25.46
C ASP A 41 -46.44 11.22 25.29
N LEU A 42 -47.14 10.20 25.80
CA LEU A 42 -46.73 8.80 25.67
C LEU A 42 -46.74 8.33 24.21
N LEU A 43 -47.78 8.70 23.46
CA LEU A 43 -47.95 8.32 22.05
C LEU A 43 -46.97 9.06 21.12
N GLU A 44 -46.54 10.26 21.49
CA GLU A 44 -45.58 11.08 20.75
C GLU A 44 -44.11 10.70 21.02
N THR A 45 -43.86 9.82 22.00
CA THR A 45 -42.50 9.42 22.41
C THR A 45 -41.65 8.88 21.25
N PRO A 46 -42.14 7.97 20.36
CA PRO A 46 -41.35 7.49 19.23
C PRO A 46 -41.01 8.60 18.22
N THR A 47 -41.94 9.52 17.97
CA THR A 47 -41.70 10.66 17.07
C THR A 47 -40.71 11.67 17.66
N LEU A 48 -40.75 11.86 18.99
CA LEU A 48 -39.76 12.67 19.71
C LEU A 48 -38.38 12.01 19.64
N GLN A 49 -38.30 10.69 19.84
CA GLN A 49 -37.07 9.92 19.71
C GLN A 49 -36.48 10.06 18.29
N GLU A 50 -37.28 9.92 17.24
CA GLU A 50 -36.84 10.17 15.86
C GLU A 50 -36.30 11.58 15.65
N THR A 51 -36.95 12.58 16.26
CA THR A 51 -36.54 13.99 16.17
C THR A 51 -35.18 14.21 16.86
N CYS A 52 -34.97 13.64 18.04
CA CYS A 52 -33.68 13.66 18.72
C CYS A 52 -32.58 13.03 17.85
N LEU A 53 -32.85 11.88 17.22
CA LEU A 53 -31.91 11.22 16.32
C LEU A 53 -31.55 12.07 15.10
N ARG A 54 -32.51 12.77 14.49
CA ARG A 54 -32.25 13.66 13.35
C ARG A 54 -31.35 14.84 13.73
N HIS A 55 -31.45 15.34 14.96
CA HIS A 55 -30.60 16.41 15.47
C HIS A 55 -29.26 15.93 16.03
N GLY A 56 -29.04 14.60 16.14
CA GLY A 56 -27.82 14.02 16.71
C GLY A 56 -27.79 14.03 18.25
N ASN A 57 -28.94 14.26 18.88
CA ASN A 57 -29.16 14.24 20.32
C ASN A 57 -29.36 12.78 20.77
N TYR A 58 -28.25 12.02 20.76
CA TYR A 58 -28.26 10.58 20.99
C TYR A 58 -28.52 10.22 22.46
N ASP A 59 -28.09 11.05 23.41
CA ASP A 59 -28.33 10.84 24.83
C ASP A 59 -29.82 10.86 25.16
N GLU A 60 -30.52 11.90 24.71
CA GLU A 60 -31.97 12.05 24.90
C GLU A 60 -32.75 10.95 24.19
N ALA A 61 -32.29 10.52 23.00
CA ALA A 61 -32.93 9.41 22.28
C ALA A 61 -32.81 8.08 23.04
N LEU A 62 -31.68 7.82 23.71
CA LEU A 62 -31.48 6.64 24.55
C LEU A 62 -32.28 6.70 25.84
N ASP A 63 -32.44 7.88 26.43
CA ASP A 63 -33.27 8.06 27.63
C ASP A 63 -34.76 7.80 27.33
N LEU A 64 -35.23 8.23 26.14
CA LEU A 64 -36.58 7.92 25.66
C LEU A 64 -36.77 6.42 25.40
N GLU A 65 -35.76 5.75 24.82
CA GLU A 65 -35.76 4.29 24.64
C GLU A 65 -35.88 3.56 25.98
N ALA A 66 -35.03 3.91 26.96
CA ALA A 66 -35.06 3.30 28.30
C ALA A 66 -36.42 3.51 29.00
N HIS A 67 -37.06 4.67 28.80
CA HIS A 67 -38.40 4.93 29.30
C HIS A 67 -39.44 3.99 28.67
N VAL A 68 -39.42 3.85 27.34
CA VAL A 68 -40.35 2.98 26.60
C VAL A 68 -40.11 1.50 26.94
N GLU A 69 -38.86 1.06 27.07
CA GLU A 69 -38.53 -0.32 27.49
C GLU A 69 -39.06 -0.62 28.89
N LYS A 70 -38.88 0.29 29.84
CA LYS A 70 -39.41 0.14 31.21
C LYS A 70 -40.94 0.06 31.20
N LEU A 71 -41.61 0.89 30.40
CA LEU A 71 -43.06 0.86 30.24
C LEU A 71 -43.53 -0.48 29.63
N ALA A 72 -42.84 -0.95 28.60
CA ALA A 72 -43.14 -2.21 27.93
C ALA A 72 -42.96 -3.41 28.85
N ALA A 73 -41.88 -3.44 29.65
CA ALA A 73 -41.64 -4.50 30.62
C ALA A 73 -42.77 -4.64 31.65
N LEU A 74 -43.44 -3.54 31.99
CA LEU A 74 -44.53 -3.53 32.98
C LEU A 74 -45.91 -3.79 32.38
N HIS A 75 -46.17 -3.34 31.15
CA HIS A 75 -47.54 -3.20 30.63
C HIS A 75 -47.78 -3.72 29.21
N ALA A 76 -46.76 -4.22 28.50
CA ALA A 76 -46.90 -4.64 27.10
C ALA A 76 -47.88 -5.82 26.90
N THR A 77 -48.01 -6.71 27.90
CA THR A 77 -48.92 -7.88 27.82
C THR A 77 -50.39 -7.47 27.91
N ASP A 78 -50.68 -6.41 28.67
CA ASP A 78 -52.06 -5.99 28.96
C ASP A 78 -52.53 -4.85 28.04
N VAL A 79 -51.58 -4.05 27.49
CA VAL A 79 -51.88 -2.86 26.70
C VAL A 79 -51.20 -2.95 25.32
N PRO A 80 -51.94 -3.29 24.25
CA PRO A 80 -51.38 -3.45 22.90
C PRO A 80 -50.65 -2.21 22.38
N VAL A 81 -51.15 -1.02 22.71
CA VAL A 81 -50.53 0.25 22.31
C VAL A 81 -49.13 0.41 22.89
N VAL A 82 -48.87 -0.08 24.11
CA VAL A 82 -47.54 -0.05 24.72
C VAL A 82 -46.57 -0.97 23.96
N ALA A 83 -47.05 -2.13 23.50
CA ALA A 83 -46.26 -3.00 22.63
C ALA A 83 -45.94 -2.34 21.28
N GLU A 84 -46.89 -1.61 20.68
CA GLU A 84 -46.66 -0.84 19.46
C GLU A 84 -45.64 0.29 19.65
N LEU A 85 -45.67 0.99 20.80
CA LEU A 85 -44.69 2.01 21.16
C LEU A 85 -43.29 1.41 21.30
N ALA A 86 -43.17 0.25 21.94
CA ALA A 86 -41.91 -0.47 22.06
C ALA A 86 -41.33 -0.85 20.69
N GLU A 87 -42.17 -1.34 19.76
CA GLU A 87 -41.74 -1.64 18.40
C GLU A 87 -41.40 -0.38 17.59
N GLY A 88 -42.07 0.74 17.86
CA GLY A 88 -41.67 2.06 17.34
C GLY A 88 -40.28 2.47 17.81
N SER A 89 -40.03 2.37 19.12
CA SER A 89 -38.74 2.73 19.71
C SER A 89 -37.60 1.87 19.18
N LYS A 90 -37.77 0.53 19.11
CA LYS A 90 -36.79 -0.38 18.51
C LYS A 90 -36.45 -0.03 17.06
N ARG A 91 -37.42 0.44 16.27
CA ARG A 91 -37.16 0.90 14.88
C ARG A 91 -36.25 2.12 14.89
N SER A 92 -36.50 3.10 15.77
CA SER A 92 -35.64 4.26 15.96
C SER A 92 -34.22 3.88 16.39
N SER A 93 -34.08 2.92 17.31
CA SER A 93 -32.76 2.41 17.75
C SER A 93 -31.97 1.75 16.61
N ARG A 94 -32.64 1.04 15.71
CA ARG A 94 -32.00 0.48 14.50
C ARG A 94 -31.52 1.57 13.54
N VAL A 95 -32.22 2.69 13.45
CA VAL A 95 -31.77 3.86 12.68
C VAL A 95 -30.56 4.52 13.35
N MET A 96 -30.61 4.70 14.67
CA MET A 96 -29.50 5.22 15.46
C MET A 96 -28.22 4.38 15.27
N LEU A 97 -28.32 3.05 15.38
CA LEU A 97 -27.21 2.13 15.17
C LEU A 97 -26.55 2.37 13.81
N ARG A 98 -27.34 2.46 12.74
CA ARG A 98 -26.80 2.71 11.38
C ARG A 98 -26.10 4.07 11.29
N GLN A 99 -26.68 5.13 11.85
CA GLN A 99 -26.07 6.46 11.85
C GLN A 99 -24.73 6.47 12.59
N LEU A 100 -24.66 5.83 13.75
CA LEU A 100 -23.44 5.70 14.55
C LEU A 100 -22.36 4.91 13.81
N LEU A 101 -22.72 3.79 13.19
CA LEU A 101 -21.79 2.97 12.39
C LEU A 101 -21.28 3.71 11.15
N THR A 102 -22.13 4.50 10.49
CA THR A 102 -21.72 5.36 9.36
C THR A 102 -20.73 6.43 9.82
N ARG A 103 -20.99 7.09 10.96
CA ARG A 103 -20.02 8.05 11.56
C ARG A 103 -18.71 7.36 11.93
N LEU A 104 -18.77 6.13 12.42
CA LEU A 104 -17.58 5.32 12.72
C LEU A 104 -16.82 4.86 11.45
N ARG A 105 -17.42 4.89 10.26
CA ARG A 105 -16.69 4.69 8.98
C ARG A 105 -16.09 6.00 8.44
N GLY A 106 -16.42 7.15 9.00
CA GLY A 106 -15.87 8.43 8.59
C GLY A 106 -14.51 8.74 9.22
N ALA A 107 -13.92 9.86 8.77
CA ALA A 107 -12.80 10.50 9.45
C ALA A 107 -13.26 11.06 10.80
N ILE A 108 -12.75 10.51 11.89
CA ILE A 108 -13.22 10.81 13.23
C ILE A 108 -12.06 10.80 14.23
N GLN A 109 -12.18 11.66 15.23
CA GLN A 109 -11.18 11.82 16.28
C GLN A 109 -11.50 10.92 17.48
N LEU A 110 -10.48 10.60 18.28
CA LEU A 110 -10.61 9.71 19.43
C LEU A 110 -11.76 10.08 20.40
N PRO A 111 -11.99 11.35 20.79
CA PRO A 111 -13.07 11.70 21.72
C PRO A 111 -14.46 11.33 21.18
N GLU A 112 -14.67 11.54 19.88
CA GLU A 112 -15.94 11.20 19.23
C GLU A 112 -16.07 9.68 19.05
N CYS A 113 -14.97 8.94 18.79
CA CYS A 113 -14.99 7.48 18.81
C CYS A 113 -15.43 6.93 20.17
N LEU A 114 -14.86 7.44 21.26
CA LEU A 114 -15.23 7.05 22.62
C LEU A 114 -16.72 7.30 22.89
N ARG A 115 -17.23 8.47 22.47
CA ARG A 115 -18.65 8.82 22.61
C ARG A 115 -19.57 7.88 21.83
N ILE A 116 -19.25 7.63 20.55
CA ILE A 116 -20.02 6.71 19.70
C ILE A 116 -20.01 5.29 20.27
N VAL A 117 -18.84 4.79 20.68
CA VAL A 117 -18.73 3.45 21.28
C VAL A 117 -19.47 3.38 22.62
N GLY A 118 -19.47 4.46 23.41
CA GLY A 118 -20.28 4.59 24.62
C GLY A 118 -21.79 4.46 24.34
N TYR A 119 -22.29 5.11 23.28
CA TYR A 119 -23.67 4.91 22.85
C TYR A 119 -23.95 3.49 22.40
N LEU A 120 -23.05 2.88 21.61
CA LEU A 120 -23.21 1.50 21.15
C LEU A 120 -23.25 0.51 22.33
N ARG A 121 -22.46 0.74 23.39
CA ARG A 121 -22.51 -0.04 24.64
C ARG A 121 -23.86 0.15 25.36
N ARG A 122 -24.34 1.39 25.50
CA ARG A 122 -25.65 1.70 26.13
C ARG A 122 -26.82 1.04 25.40
N MET A 123 -26.78 1.02 24.07
CA MET A 123 -27.80 0.35 23.24
C MET A 123 -27.85 -1.16 23.45
N SER A 124 -26.81 -1.78 24.03
CA SER A 124 -26.72 -3.24 24.26
C SER A 124 -27.02 -4.10 23.02
N ALA A 125 -26.87 -3.54 21.82
CA ALA A 125 -27.20 -4.19 20.56
C ALA A 125 -26.09 -5.12 20.05
N LEU A 126 -24.88 -4.97 20.60
CA LEU A 126 -23.69 -5.74 20.29
C LEU A 126 -23.04 -6.18 21.60
N ASP A 127 -22.54 -7.41 21.65
CA ASP A 127 -21.63 -7.86 22.69
C ASP A 127 -20.25 -7.19 22.52
N GLU A 128 -19.40 -7.25 23.54
CA GLU A 128 -18.10 -6.55 23.51
C GLU A 128 -17.20 -7.04 22.35
N VAL A 129 -17.25 -8.34 22.04
CA VAL A 129 -16.54 -8.92 20.89
C VAL A 129 -17.12 -8.45 19.56
N GLY A 130 -18.46 -8.43 19.43
CA GLY A 130 -19.14 -7.91 18.25
C GLY A 130 -18.90 -6.42 18.04
N LEU A 131 -18.79 -5.64 19.11
CA LEU A 131 -18.47 -4.21 19.10
C LEU A 131 -17.04 -3.97 18.62
N ARG A 132 -16.06 -4.68 19.15
CA ARG A 132 -14.66 -4.65 18.70
C ARG A 132 -14.52 -4.98 17.22
N ARG A 133 -15.14 -6.08 16.77
CA ARG A 133 -15.11 -6.49 15.36
C ARG A 133 -15.79 -5.46 14.46
N THR A 134 -16.92 -4.90 14.91
CA THR A 134 -17.64 -3.88 14.15
C THR A 134 -16.84 -2.58 14.06
N PHE A 135 -16.17 -2.18 15.13
CA PHE A 135 -15.25 -1.03 15.13
C PHE A 135 -14.15 -1.22 14.08
N LEU A 136 -13.43 -2.35 14.12
CA LEU A 136 -12.36 -2.64 13.16
C LEU A 136 -12.89 -2.70 11.73
N ARG A 137 -14.08 -3.25 11.49
CA ARG A 137 -14.71 -3.28 10.17
C ARG A 137 -15.06 -1.88 9.65
N CYS A 138 -15.59 -1.01 10.51
CA CYS A 138 -15.86 0.38 10.13
C CYS A 138 -14.56 1.11 9.78
N ARG A 139 -13.50 0.90 10.57
CA ARG A 139 -12.17 1.47 10.32
C ARG A 139 -11.55 0.94 9.03
N GLU A 140 -11.63 -0.37 8.79
CA GLU A 140 -11.20 -1.00 7.53
C GLU A 140 -11.88 -0.34 6.34
N GLY A 141 -13.19 -0.15 6.45
CA GLY A 141 -13.98 0.55 5.45
C GLY A 141 -13.47 1.95 5.15
N HIS A 142 -13.18 2.73 6.19
CA HIS A 142 -12.64 4.07 6.05
C HIS A 142 -11.31 4.09 5.29
N VAL A 143 -10.40 3.18 5.65
CA VAL A 143 -9.08 3.06 5.00
C VAL A 143 -9.23 2.63 3.55
N ALA A 144 -10.10 1.66 3.27
CA ALA A 144 -10.37 1.19 1.91
C ALA A 144 -10.93 2.31 1.03
N ASP A 145 -11.89 3.10 1.52
CA ASP A 145 -12.45 4.25 0.80
C ASP A 145 -11.35 5.28 0.51
N ALA A 146 -10.52 5.61 1.51
CA ALA A 146 -9.44 6.57 1.34
C ALA A 146 -8.36 6.10 0.35
N VAL A 147 -8.07 4.79 0.28
CA VAL A 147 -7.16 4.22 -0.72
C VAL A 147 -7.78 4.24 -2.12
N ALA A 148 -9.09 3.98 -2.22
CA ALA A 148 -9.81 3.99 -3.50
C ALA A 148 -9.88 5.39 -4.13
N ASP A 149 -9.86 6.44 -3.32
CA ASP A 149 -9.86 7.84 -3.76
C ASP A 149 -8.48 8.33 -4.26
N LEU A 150 -7.41 7.53 -4.13
CA LEU A 150 -6.08 7.91 -4.60
C LEU A 150 -5.98 7.86 -6.13
N ASP A 151 -5.35 8.89 -6.70
CA ASP A 151 -5.00 8.93 -8.12
C ASP A 151 -3.82 7.98 -8.43
N ASP A 152 -4.07 6.97 -9.27
CA ASP A 152 -3.09 6.00 -9.73
C ASP A 152 -2.45 6.40 -11.09
N GLY A 153 -2.57 7.66 -11.52
CA GLY A 153 -1.94 8.15 -12.75
C GLY A 153 -0.40 8.08 -12.71
N ASN A 154 0.21 8.50 -11.60
CA ASN A 154 1.66 8.47 -11.40
C ASN A 154 2.01 7.49 -10.27
N ALA A 155 2.70 6.39 -10.60
CA ALA A 155 3.05 5.32 -9.66
C ALA A 155 3.90 5.79 -8.47
N TYR A 156 4.84 6.70 -8.69
CA TYR A 156 5.70 7.24 -7.63
C TYR A 156 4.89 8.07 -6.61
N GLU A 157 4.08 9.00 -7.10
CA GLU A 157 3.21 9.83 -6.26
C GLU A 157 2.13 9.00 -5.56
N TYR A 158 1.55 8.02 -6.27
CA TYR A 158 0.59 7.08 -5.71
C TYR A 158 1.19 6.32 -4.52
N LEU A 159 2.38 5.73 -4.67
CA LEU A 159 3.03 4.97 -3.61
C LEU A 159 3.41 5.83 -2.40
N LYS A 160 3.86 7.08 -2.63
CA LYS A 160 4.10 8.07 -1.56
C LYS A 160 2.82 8.32 -0.75
N ARG A 161 1.73 8.68 -1.43
CA ARG A 161 0.44 8.98 -0.80
C ARG A 161 -0.18 7.76 -0.11
N LEU A 162 -0.14 6.60 -0.77
CA LEU A 162 -0.57 5.32 -0.20
C LEU A 162 0.18 5.02 1.10
N THR A 163 1.49 5.24 1.12
CA THR A 163 2.32 4.98 2.30
C THR A 163 2.02 5.95 3.45
N ASP A 164 1.81 7.23 3.17
CA ASP A 164 1.42 8.20 4.21
C ASP A 164 0.02 7.90 4.77
N LEU A 165 -0.93 7.53 3.90
CA LEU A 165 -2.27 7.09 4.28
C LEU A 165 -2.19 5.85 5.17
N HIS A 166 -1.46 4.82 4.74
CA HIS A 166 -1.25 3.60 5.51
C HIS A 166 -0.67 3.92 6.90
N ARG A 167 0.37 4.76 6.96
CA ARG A 167 1.02 5.15 8.21
C ARG A 167 0.04 5.78 9.19
N VAL A 168 -0.66 6.83 8.74
CA VAL A 168 -1.56 7.62 9.58
C VAL A 168 -2.72 6.77 10.06
N HIS A 169 -3.41 6.09 9.14
CA HIS A 169 -4.60 5.34 9.51
C HIS A 169 -4.32 4.12 10.37
N LEU A 170 -3.25 3.35 10.13
CA LEU A 170 -2.93 2.23 11.01
C LEU A 170 -2.58 2.71 12.42
N PHE A 171 -1.79 3.79 12.52
CA PHE A 171 -1.47 4.37 13.82
C PHE A 171 -2.75 4.82 14.54
N ASP A 172 -3.60 5.60 13.88
CA ASP A 172 -4.84 6.11 14.46
C ASP A 172 -5.78 5.00 14.90
N VAL A 173 -5.99 3.98 14.06
CA VAL A 173 -6.88 2.86 14.39
C VAL A 173 -6.33 2.05 15.57
N VAL A 174 -5.03 1.78 15.60
CA VAL A 174 -4.40 1.05 16.72
C VAL A 174 -4.52 1.84 18.02
N MET A 175 -4.23 3.15 17.98
CA MET A 175 -4.33 4.01 19.16
C MET A 175 -5.78 4.15 19.64
N GLN A 176 -6.72 4.32 18.71
CA GLN A 176 -8.14 4.38 19.04
C GLN A 176 -8.63 3.06 19.63
N TYR A 177 -8.24 1.93 19.06
CA TYR A 177 -8.63 0.61 19.56
C TYR A 177 -8.14 0.39 20.98
N ARG A 178 -6.85 0.66 21.24
CA ARG A 178 -6.25 0.54 22.57
C ARG A 178 -6.93 1.46 23.58
N ALA A 179 -7.23 2.71 23.23
CA ALA A 179 -7.90 3.64 24.14
C ALA A 179 -9.36 3.26 24.45
N ILE A 180 -10.05 2.54 23.55
CA ILE A 180 -11.47 2.18 23.70
C ILE A 180 -11.65 0.82 24.38
N PHE A 181 -10.73 -0.11 24.12
CA PHE A 181 -10.86 -1.52 24.48
C PHE A 181 -9.72 -2.05 25.36
N GLY A 182 -8.64 -1.28 25.57
CA GLY A 182 -7.45 -1.68 26.31
C GLY A 182 -7.61 -1.67 27.83
N ASP A 183 -8.38 -0.75 28.39
CA ASP A 183 -8.51 -0.57 29.86
C ASP A 183 -9.50 -1.55 30.52
N GLY A 184 -9.93 -2.59 29.80
CA GLY A 184 -10.88 -3.58 30.31
C GLY A 184 -10.26 -4.74 31.12
N ALA A 185 -8.93 -4.75 31.29
CA ALA A 185 -8.21 -5.79 32.04
C ALA A 185 -7.82 -5.37 33.47
N ASP A 186 -7.79 -4.07 33.77
CA ASP A 186 -7.25 -3.56 35.05
C ASP A 186 -8.33 -3.12 36.05
N ALA A 187 -9.61 -3.43 35.81
CA ALA A 187 -10.70 -3.05 36.72
C ALA A 187 -11.07 -4.13 37.76
N ASP A 188 -10.43 -5.31 37.72
CA ASP A 188 -10.66 -6.44 38.65
C ASP A 188 -9.34 -7.00 39.23
N GLU A 189 -8.30 -6.18 39.43
CA GLU A 189 -7.13 -6.58 40.24
C GLU A 189 -7.13 -5.86 41.59
N ASP A 190 -7.84 -6.47 42.53
CA ASP A 190 -7.50 -6.42 43.95
C ASP A 190 -6.21 -7.24 44.18
N ASP A 191 -5.37 -6.67 45.04
CA ASP A 191 -4.14 -7.18 45.64
C ASP A 191 -2.84 -7.15 44.80
N GLY A 192 -1.90 -6.34 45.29
CA GLY A 192 -0.69 -5.98 44.58
C GLY A 192 0.42 -7.01 44.70
N THR A 193 1.21 -7.12 43.64
CA THR A 193 2.68 -7.19 43.72
C THR A 193 3.24 -6.79 42.35
N GLY A 194 4.10 -5.77 42.33
CA GLY A 194 4.77 -5.37 41.10
C GLY A 194 5.85 -6.36 40.69
N ALA A 195 5.88 -6.72 39.40
CA ALA A 195 7.07 -6.81 38.55
C ALA A 195 6.71 -7.43 37.19
N GLU A 196 7.10 -6.73 36.13
CA GLU A 196 7.54 -7.27 34.82
C GLU A 196 6.59 -8.18 34.03
N GLY A 197 6.11 -7.69 32.88
CA GLY A 197 5.68 -8.56 31.78
C GLY A 197 4.52 -7.99 30.95
N ALA A 198 4.84 -7.38 29.82
CA ALA A 198 3.89 -6.92 28.81
C ALA A 198 3.23 -8.09 28.01
N GLU A 199 2.90 -9.20 28.67
CA GLU A 199 2.36 -10.42 28.03
C GLU A 199 0.95 -10.80 28.52
N GLY A 200 0.35 -10.04 29.44
CA GLY A 200 -0.97 -10.34 30.01
C GLY A 200 -2.21 -9.82 29.25
N ALA A 201 -2.05 -8.87 28.32
CA ALA A 201 -3.18 -8.19 27.67
C ALA A 201 -3.80 -8.97 26.47
N GLU A 202 -3.20 -10.08 26.04
CA GLU A 202 -3.62 -10.80 24.83
C GLU A 202 -4.85 -11.71 25.01
N GLY A 203 -5.24 -12.03 26.25
CA GLY A 203 -6.31 -12.98 26.53
C GLY A 203 -7.73 -12.49 26.25
N ALA A 204 -7.99 -11.18 26.34
CA ALA A 204 -9.34 -10.62 26.22
C ALA A 204 -9.73 -10.22 24.79
N ASP A 205 -8.75 -9.91 23.92
CA ASP A 205 -8.99 -9.44 22.55
C ASP A 205 -9.05 -10.57 21.51
N GLY A 206 -8.63 -11.80 21.88
CA GLY A 206 -8.54 -12.93 20.95
C GLY A 206 -7.65 -12.66 19.73
N GLY A 207 -6.71 -11.71 19.85
CA GLY A 207 -5.83 -11.28 18.76
C GLY A 207 -6.54 -10.52 17.63
N LEU A 208 -7.72 -9.94 17.84
CA LEU A 208 -8.47 -9.22 16.80
C LEU A 208 -7.69 -8.03 16.24
N LEU A 209 -7.12 -7.18 17.10
CA LEU A 209 -6.33 -6.03 16.65
C LEU A 209 -5.07 -6.50 15.90
N TYR A 210 -4.41 -7.54 16.40
CA TYR A 210 -3.23 -8.12 15.74
C TYR A 210 -3.58 -8.65 14.36
N GLY A 211 -4.64 -9.46 14.25
CA GLY A 211 -5.10 -10.03 12.98
C GLY A 211 -5.51 -8.95 11.97
N TRP A 212 -6.22 -7.90 12.41
CA TRP A 212 -6.54 -6.76 11.57
C TRP A 212 -5.29 -6.01 11.09
N SER A 213 -4.35 -5.76 12.01
CA SER A 213 -3.11 -5.04 11.68
C SER A 213 -2.24 -5.82 10.69
N ALA A 214 -2.09 -7.13 10.90
CA ALA A 214 -1.37 -8.02 10.00
C ALA A 214 -2.02 -8.07 8.61
N HIS A 215 -3.35 -8.18 8.54
CA HIS A 215 -4.08 -8.11 7.28
C HIS A 215 -3.82 -6.79 6.54
N ARG A 216 -3.91 -5.65 7.23
CA ARG A 216 -3.66 -4.34 6.64
C ARG A 216 -2.23 -4.15 6.14
N VAL A 217 -1.24 -4.64 6.88
CA VAL A 217 0.16 -4.64 6.44
C VAL A 217 0.30 -5.49 5.17
N GLY A 218 -0.33 -6.67 5.12
CA GLY A 218 -0.36 -7.52 3.93
C GLY A 218 -0.97 -6.82 2.71
N GLU A 219 -2.14 -6.19 2.86
CA GLU A 219 -2.80 -5.44 1.78
C GLU A 219 -1.93 -4.28 1.27
N TYR A 220 -1.26 -3.56 2.17
CA TYR A 220 -0.35 -2.49 1.79
C TYR A 220 0.86 -3.03 1.00
N LEU A 221 1.52 -4.08 1.49
CA LEU A 221 2.66 -4.68 0.80
C LEU A 221 2.27 -5.22 -0.58
N ALA A 222 1.09 -5.84 -0.71
CA ALA A 222 0.58 -6.32 -2.00
C ALA A 222 0.33 -5.18 -3.00
N LEU A 223 -0.20 -4.04 -2.55
CA LEU A 223 -0.35 -2.85 -3.39
C LEU A 223 1.00 -2.25 -3.78
N VAL A 224 1.97 -2.22 -2.87
CA VAL A 224 3.34 -1.79 -3.16
C VAL A 224 3.96 -2.69 -4.23
N GLU A 225 3.97 -4.00 -4.02
CA GLU A 225 4.50 -4.99 -4.95
C GLU A 225 3.88 -4.86 -6.36
N LYS A 226 2.57 -4.70 -6.44
CA LYS A 226 1.85 -4.55 -7.71
C LYS A 226 2.24 -3.27 -8.48
N THR A 227 2.52 -2.18 -7.78
CA THR A 227 2.75 -0.87 -8.40
C THR A 227 4.22 -0.59 -8.67
N LEU A 228 5.15 -1.17 -7.90
CA LEU A 228 6.60 -0.99 -8.05
C LEU A 228 7.12 -1.21 -9.49
N PRO A 229 6.65 -2.20 -10.27
CA PRO A 229 7.12 -2.41 -11.65
C PRO A 229 6.87 -1.23 -12.61
N ARG A 230 5.97 -0.30 -12.26
CA ARG A 230 5.66 0.90 -13.05
C ARG A 230 6.62 2.07 -12.79
N ILE A 231 7.55 1.91 -11.86
CA ILE A 231 8.63 2.88 -11.64
C ILE A 231 9.82 2.48 -12.50
N ASP A 232 10.22 3.37 -13.40
CA ASP A 232 11.33 3.15 -14.33
C ASP A 232 12.66 3.80 -13.89
N GLU A 233 12.61 4.70 -12.92
CA GLU A 233 13.77 5.46 -12.46
C GLU A 233 14.27 4.95 -11.10
N GLY A 234 15.56 4.62 -11.02
CA GLY A 234 16.15 4.09 -9.78
C GLY A 234 16.17 5.08 -8.62
N GLY A 235 16.27 6.39 -8.89
CA GLY A 235 16.15 7.44 -7.88
C GLY A 235 14.75 7.53 -7.27
N ALA A 236 13.71 7.43 -8.12
CA ALA A 236 12.32 7.38 -7.66
C ALA A 236 12.06 6.11 -6.83
N LEU A 237 12.58 4.96 -7.27
CA LEU A 237 12.50 3.70 -6.54
C LEU A 237 13.14 3.80 -5.15
N ALA A 238 14.32 4.40 -5.05
CA ALA A 238 15.02 4.59 -3.78
C ALA A 238 14.25 5.50 -2.81
N SER A 239 13.70 6.60 -3.34
CA SER A 239 12.86 7.52 -2.57
C SER A 239 11.60 6.82 -2.02
N VAL A 240 10.98 5.93 -2.79
CA VAL A 240 9.83 5.12 -2.32
C VAL A 240 10.28 4.10 -1.27
N MET A 241 11.42 3.43 -1.47
CA MET A 241 11.97 2.47 -0.50
C MET A 241 12.24 3.12 0.86
N GLU A 242 12.87 4.31 0.86
CA GLU A 242 13.11 5.09 2.07
C GLU A 242 11.80 5.49 2.75
N HIS A 243 10.80 5.92 1.97
CA HIS A 243 9.49 6.32 2.48
C HIS A 243 8.74 5.13 3.14
N CYS A 244 8.79 3.94 2.52
CA CYS A 244 8.25 2.71 3.08
C CYS A 244 9.01 2.30 4.35
N GLY A 245 10.34 2.43 4.34
CA GLY A 245 11.20 2.15 5.49
C GLY A 245 10.90 3.06 6.68
N TYR A 246 10.71 4.36 6.42
CA TYR A 246 10.27 5.33 7.44
C TYR A 246 8.89 4.96 7.99
N CYS A 247 7.95 4.60 7.13
CA CYS A 247 6.62 4.15 7.54
C CYS A 247 6.70 2.96 8.50
N GLY A 248 7.40 1.89 8.12
CA GLY A 248 7.60 0.72 8.97
C GLY A 248 8.30 1.05 10.29
N GLY A 249 9.33 1.91 10.27
CA GLY A 249 9.99 2.38 11.50
C GLY A 249 9.08 3.20 12.41
N SER A 250 8.20 4.03 11.84
CA SER A 250 7.25 4.83 12.59
C SER A 250 6.15 3.99 13.26
N LEU A 251 5.72 2.91 12.59
CA LEU A 251 4.70 1.96 13.04
C LEU A 251 5.28 0.87 13.96
N ALA A 252 6.60 0.67 13.97
CA ALA A 252 7.28 -0.17 14.95
C ALA A 252 6.99 0.29 16.40
N ARG A 253 6.75 1.59 16.61
CA ARG A 253 6.34 2.15 17.93
C ARG A 253 5.02 1.61 18.45
N VAL A 254 4.16 1.10 17.56
CA VAL A 254 2.89 0.46 17.91
C VAL A 254 2.93 -1.05 17.71
N GLY A 255 4.12 -1.64 17.48
CA GLY A 255 4.32 -3.08 17.33
C GLY A 255 4.20 -3.61 15.90
N LEU A 256 4.18 -2.73 14.88
CA LEU A 256 3.93 -3.11 13.48
C LEU A 256 5.16 -2.83 12.60
N ASP A 257 6.26 -3.53 12.85
CA ASP A 257 7.49 -3.40 12.03
C ASP A 257 7.48 -4.36 10.84
N PHE A 258 7.22 -3.81 9.64
CA PHE A 258 7.24 -4.55 8.38
C PHE A 258 8.51 -4.33 7.54
N ARG A 259 9.50 -3.58 8.03
CA ARG A 259 10.72 -3.27 7.27
C ARG A 259 11.46 -4.51 6.74
N PRO A 260 11.53 -5.65 7.46
CA PRO A 260 12.16 -6.86 6.94
C PRO A 260 11.51 -7.43 5.67
N MET A 261 10.24 -7.08 5.40
CA MET A 261 9.50 -7.56 4.23
C MET A 261 9.69 -6.66 2.99
N LEU A 262 10.28 -5.48 3.14
CA LEU A 262 10.49 -4.54 2.02
C LEU A 262 11.59 -4.98 1.03
N PRO A 263 12.79 -5.43 1.45
CA PRO A 263 13.89 -5.72 0.54
C PRO A 263 13.56 -6.63 -0.66
N PRO A 264 12.84 -7.77 -0.54
CA PRO A 264 12.50 -8.59 -1.70
C PRO A 264 11.67 -7.82 -2.74
N LEU A 265 10.69 -7.03 -2.31
CA LEU A 265 9.81 -6.28 -3.22
C LEU A 265 10.59 -5.26 -4.08
N PHE A 266 11.48 -4.51 -3.44
CA PHE A 266 12.30 -3.50 -4.13
C PHE A 266 13.42 -4.13 -4.95
N ALA A 267 13.88 -5.33 -4.60
CA ALA A 267 14.91 -6.01 -5.37
C ALA A 267 14.42 -6.43 -6.75
N ASP A 268 13.21 -6.96 -6.85
CA ASP A 268 12.63 -7.36 -8.14
C ASP A 268 12.42 -6.15 -9.05
N ALA A 269 11.93 -5.03 -8.51
CA ALA A 269 11.78 -3.79 -9.25
C ALA A 269 13.13 -3.21 -9.72
N ALA A 270 14.14 -3.14 -8.83
CA ALA A 270 15.47 -2.65 -9.17
C ALA A 270 16.14 -3.52 -10.24
N ARG A 271 16.00 -4.85 -10.14
CA ARG A 271 16.46 -5.78 -11.17
C ARG A 271 15.77 -5.52 -12.50
N GLY A 272 14.45 -5.33 -12.49
CA GLY A 272 13.69 -5.00 -13.70
C GLY A 272 14.19 -3.74 -14.40
N ILE A 273 14.48 -2.68 -13.66
CA ILE A 273 15.05 -1.43 -14.19
C ILE A 273 16.41 -1.70 -14.86
N PHE A 274 17.30 -2.42 -14.16
CA PHE A 274 18.64 -2.70 -14.68
C PHE A 274 18.63 -3.59 -15.92
N THR A 275 17.83 -4.67 -15.92
CA THR A 275 17.66 -5.55 -17.08
C THR A 275 17.20 -4.75 -18.31
N ARG A 276 16.17 -3.91 -18.17
CA ARG A 276 15.68 -3.06 -19.27
C ARG A 276 16.76 -2.10 -19.79
N ALA A 277 17.55 -1.53 -18.88
CA ALA A 277 18.66 -0.64 -19.25
C ALA A 277 19.79 -1.39 -19.97
N MET A 278 20.15 -2.60 -19.53
CA MET A 278 21.13 -3.46 -20.20
C MET A 278 20.65 -3.85 -21.60
N ASP A 279 19.39 -4.26 -21.74
CA ASP A 279 18.81 -4.62 -23.03
C ASP A 279 18.78 -3.45 -24.01
N THR A 280 18.44 -2.25 -23.52
CA THR A 280 18.45 -1.02 -24.31
C THR A 280 19.86 -0.69 -24.77
N ALA A 281 20.84 -0.69 -23.86
CA ALA A 281 22.23 -0.38 -24.18
C ALA A 281 22.83 -1.39 -25.18
N ALA A 282 22.58 -2.69 -24.98
CA ALA A 282 23.03 -3.73 -25.90
C ALA A 282 22.36 -3.65 -27.27
N GLY A 283 21.04 -3.41 -27.32
CA GLY A 283 20.29 -3.27 -28.58
C GLY A 283 20.71 -2.03 -29.38
N GLU A 284 20.93 -0.89 -28.70
CA GLU A 284 21.49 0.31 -29.33
C GLU A 284 22.90 0.09 -29.86
N PHE A 285 23.74 -0.63 -29.11
CA PHE A 285 25.08 -1.00 -29.55
C PHE A 285 25.04 -1.89 -30.79
N GLU A 286 24.24 -2.95 -30.80
CA GLU A 286 24.05 -3.84 -31.96
C GLU A 286 23.67 -3.06 -33.22
N ARG A 287 22.65 -2.21 -33.13
CA ARG A 287 22.20 -1.37 -34.25
C ARG A 287 23.30 -0.40 -34.70
N THR A 288 24.01 0.20 -33.75
CA THR A 288 25.06 1.17 -34.03
C THR A 288 26.23 0.50 -34.75
N VAL A 289 26.74 -0.63 -34.26
CA VAL A 289 27.86 -1.36 -34.86
C VAL A 289 27.54 -1.84 -36.29
N GLU A 290 26.30 -2.27 -36.55
CA GLU A 290 25.88 -2.70 -37.88
C GLU A 290 25.84 -1.57 -38.92
N THR A 291 25.58 -0.34 -38.48
CA THR A 291 25.43 0.84 -39.36
C THR A 291 26.66 1.76 -39.35
N HIS A 292 27.57 1.57 -38.39
CA HIS A 292 28.73 2.42 -38.21
C HIS A 292 29.70 2.34 -39.40
N ARG A 293 30.25 3.51 -39.76
CA ARG A 293 31.32 3.66 -40.75
C ARG A 293 32.65 3.69 -40.02
N TRP A 294 33.42 2.61 -40.14
CA TRP A 294 34.73 2.51 -39.49
C TRP A 294 35.76 3.31 -40.28
N ALA A 295 36.21 4.41 -39.69
CA ALA A 295 37.27 5.25 -40.21
C ALA A 295 38.26 5.55 -39.08
N THR A 296 39.54 5.62 -39.42
CA THR A 296 40.57 6.04 -38.46
C THR A 296 40.37 7.50 -38.08
N ALA A 297 40.34 7.79 -36.78
CA ALA A 297 40.26 9.17 -36.30
C ALA A 297 41.49 9.99 -36.79
N PRO A 298 41.30 11.29 -37.11
CA PRO A 298 42.43 12.16 -37.44
C PRO A 298 43.37 12.31 -36.22
N SER A 299 44.68 12.32 -36.45
CA SER A 299 45.71 12.24 -35.39
C SER A 299 45.64 13.35 -34.33
N SER A 300 44.96 14.46 -34.61
CA SER A 300 44.72 15.56 -33.68
C SER A 300 43.74 15.23 -32.55
N ALA A 301 42.77 14.33 -32.77
CA ALA A 301 41.84 13.88 -31.73
C ALA A 301 42.54 12.93 -30.74
N ALA A 302 43.36 12.01 -31.27
CA ALA A 302 44.17 11.08 -30.48
C ALA A 302 45.25 11.78 -29.65
N ALA A 303 45.86 12.84 -30.20
CA ALA A 303 46.81 13.68 -29.47
C ALA A 303 46.15 14.41 -28.28
N ARG A 304 44.94 14.94 -28.46
CA ARG A 304 44.18 15.61 -27.38
C ARG A 304 43.71 14.66 -26.30
N ALA A 305 43.36 13.41 -26.64
CA ALA A 305 43.02 12.39 -25.65
C ALA A 305 44.24 12.03 -24.79
N LYS A 306 45.41 11.85 -25.41
CA LYS A 306 46.69 11.59 -24.72
C LYS A 306 47.21 12.75 -23.87
N GLU A 307 47.00 14.00 -24.29
CA GLU A 307 47.34 15.18 -23.49
C GLU A 307 46.48 15.27 -22.23
N ARG A 308 45.18 14.99 -22.34
CA ARG A 308 44.25 15.02 -21.18
C ARG A 308 44.44 13.85 -20.22
N GLU A 309 44.84 12.68 -20.71
CA GLU A 309 45.25 11.55 -19.86
C GLU A 309 46.52 11.84 -19.04
N ARG A 310 47.42 12.70 -19.55
CA ARG A 310 48.65 13.10 -18.84
C ARG A 310 48.42 14.19 -17.79
N ASP A 311 47.43 15.04 -18.00
CA ASP A 311 47.09 16.16 -17.11
C ASP A 311 46.17 15.73 -15.94
N GLY A 312 45.51 14.57 -16.06
CA GLY A 312 44.74 13.92 -15.00
C GLY A 312 45.64 13.19 -13.99
N GLY A 313 46.42 13.94 -13.22
CA GLY A 313 47.21 13.43 -12.11
C GLY A 313 46.37 12.66 -11.08
N ASP A 314 46.97 11.58 -10.59
CA ASP A 314 46.60 10.74 -9.44
C ASP A 314 45.69 11.42 -8.40
N GLY A 315 44.46 10.89 -8.24
CA GLY A 315 43.52 11.29 -7.19
C GLY A 315 42.09 11.58 -7.66
N ASP A 316 41.15 10.73 -7.26
CA ASP A 316 39.69 10.94 -7.23
C ASP A 316 38.84 10.91 -8.51
N ASN A 317 39.37 11.05 -9.74
CA ASN A 317 38.52 11.09 -10.95
C ASN A 317 38.37 9.77 -11.73
N ILE A 318 38.57 8.62 -11.10
CA ILE A 318 38.43 7.26 -11.70
C ILE A 318 36.96 6.91 -12.04
N SER A 319 36.02 7.84 -11.80
CA SER A 319 34.60 7.68 -12.12
C SER A 319 34.22 8.15 -13.52
N ALA A 320 35.11 8.89 -14.21
CA ALA A 320 34.90 9.26 -15.60
C ALA A 320 35.25 8.10 -16.55
N PRO A 321 34.53 7.93 -17.68
CA PRO A 321 34.89 6.96 -18.71
C PRO A 321 36.31 7.21 -19.25
N PRO A 322 37.11 6.16 -19.54
CA PRO A 322 38.45 6.32 -20.11
C PRO A 322 38.44 7.08 -21.45
N TYR A 323 39.35 8.04 -21.62
CA TYR A 323 39.43 8.88 -22.83
C TYR A 323 39.72 8.06 -24.10
N ALA A 324 40.42 6.93 -23.98
CA ALA A 324 40.64 5.97 -25.05
C ALA A 324 39.34 5.48 -25.74
N LEU A 325 38.18 5.57 -25.07
CA LEU A 325 36.90 5.17 -25.67
C LEU A 325 36.35 6.20 -26.67
N LEU A 326 36.79 7.47 -26.62
CA LEU A 326 36.27 8.54 -27.49
C LEU A 326 36.52 8.28 -28.98
N GLU A 327 37.58 7.54 -29.31
CA GLU A 327 37.91 7.13 -30.69
C GLU A 327 37.00 5.98 -31.18
N HIS A 328 36.21 5.39 -30.29
CA HIS A 328 35.39 4.21 -30.54
C HIS A 328 33.94 4.48 -30.15
N VAL A 329 33.26 5.32 -30.93
CA VAL A 329 31.91 5.84 -30.67
C VAL A 329 30.91 4.76 -30.21
N PRO A 330 30.79 3.58 -30.87
CA PRO A 330 29.84 2.56 -30.41
C PRO A 330 30.15 2.05 -28.99
N VAL A 331 31.43 1.83 -28.67
CA VAL A 331 31.87 1.32 -27.36
C VAL A 331 31.71 2.39 -26.28
N ALA A 332 31.98 3.65 -26.60
CA ALA A 332 31.74 4.77 -25.69
C ALA A 332 30.25 4.92 -25.35
N ALA A 333 29.37 4.84 -26.35
CA ALA A 333 27.92 4.91 -26.15
C ALA A 333 27.41 3.77 -25.25
N LEU A 334 27.84 2.52 -25.50
CA LEU A 334 27.53 1.37 -24.65
C LEU A 334 27.99 1.59 -23.21
N THR A 335 29.24 2.04 -23.03
CA THR A 335 29.82 2.29 -21.69
C THR A 335 29.00 3.33 -20.93
N ASN A 336 28.61 4.42 -21.60
CA ASN A 336 27.78 5.45 -20.99
C ASN A 336 26.38 4.95 -20.61
N GLY A 337 25.75 4.12 -21.45
CA GLY A 337 24.46 3.50 -21.14
C GLY A 337 24.53 2.60 -19.91
N ILE A 338 25.57 1.76 -19.82
CA ILE A 338 25.78 0.90 -18.66
C ILE A 338 26.09 1.71 -17.40
N LEU A 339 26.89 2.78 -17.50
CA LEU A 339 27.16 3.68 -16.38
C LEU A 339 25.89 4.39 -15.88
N ALA A 340 25.01 4.83 -16.80
CA ALA A 340 23.72 5.40 -16.42
C ALA A 340 22.88 4.40 -15.62
N ALA A 341 22.79 3.15 -16.09
CA ALA A 341 22.08 2.08 -15.39
C ALA A 341 22.67 1.79 -13.99
N LEU A 342 24.00 1.77 -13.85
CA LEU A 342 24.68 1.58 -12.56
C LEU A 342 24.45 2.77 -11.62
N ASN A 343 24.39 3.99 -12.15
CA ASN A 343 24.10 5.18 -11.37
C ASN A 343 22.67 5.18 -10.84
N ASP A 344 21.70 4.81 -11.69
CA ASP A 344 20.30 4.71 -11.28
C ASP A 344 20.10 3.66 -10.18
N LEU A 345 20.80 2.53 -10.27
CA LEU A 345 20.77 1.49 -9.25
C LEU A 345 21.45 1.83 -7.94
N ARG A 346 22.37 2.81 -7.92
CA ARG A 346 23.26 3.05 -6.77
C ARG A 346 22.50 3.24 -5.45
N HIS A 347 21.34 3.86 -5.50
CA HIS A 347 20.51 4.15 -4.34
C HIS A 347 19.61 2.97 -3.92
N CYS A 348 19.52 1.93 -4.74
CA CYS A 348 18.81 0.67 -4.49
C CYS A 348 19.72 -0.57 -4.62
N ALA A 349 21.01 -0.42 -4.30
CA ALA A 349 22.00 -1.50 -4.40
C ALA A 349 21.85 -2.53 -3.27
N LEU A 350 20.78 -3.33 -3.32
CA LEU A 350 20.48 -4.35 -2.31
C LEU A 350 21.48 -5.51 -2.38
N PRO A 351 22.05 -6.00 -1.26
CA PRO A 351 23.10 -7.03 -1.27
C PRO A 351 22.72 -8.31 -2.03
N GLN A 352 21.44 -8.70 -1.98
CA GLN A 352 20.91 -9.88 -2.68
C GLN A 352 20.94 -9.77 -4.21
N LEU A 353 21.02 -8.55 -4.75
CA LEU A 353 21.12 -8.30 -6.20
C LEU A 353 22.55 -8.41 -6.74
N ARG A 354 23.55 -8.55 -5.87
CA ARG A 354 24.96 -8.56 -6.26
C ARG A 354 25.33 -9.65 -7.26
N GLN A 355 24.81 -10.86 -7.13
CA GLN A 355 25.09 -11.92 -8.11
C GLN A 355 24.21 -11.76 -9.36
N PRO A 356 22.87 -11.62 -9.24
CA PRO A 356 22.00 -11.51 -10.42
C PRO A 356 22.37 -10.37 -11.37
N LEU A 357 22.74 -9.19 -10.85
CA LEU A 357 23.08 -8.05 -11.70
C LEU A 357 24.49 -8.14 -12.28
N ALA A 358 25.40 -8.86 -11.64
CA ALA A 358 26.70 -9.16 -12.20
C ALA A 358 26.57 -10.09 -13.41
N ASP A 359 25.71 -11.11 -13.30
CA ASP A 359 25.37 -12.01 -14.40
C ASP A 359 24.71 -11.26 -15.57
N GLU A 360 23.83 -10.29 -15.28
CA GLU A 360 23.18 -9.45 -16.28
C GLU A 360 24.18 -8.55 -17.03
N LEU A 361 25.09 -7.90 -16.28
CA LEU A 361 26.17 -7.10 -16.87
C LEU A 361 27.09 -7.96 -17.74
N ARG A 362 27.45 -9.16 -17.27
CA ARG A 362 28.23 -10.13 -18.04
C ARG A 362 27.55 -10.45 -19.36
N ALA A 363 26.26 -10.80 -19.31
CA ALA A 363 25.47 -11.16 -20.49
C ALA A 363 25.36 -9.99 -21.48
N CYS A 364 25.21 -8.75 -20.99
CA CYS A 364 25.21 -7.55 -21.81
C CYS A 364 26.55 -7.36 -22.56
N VAL A 365 27.68 -7.49 -21.85
CA VAL A 365 29.02 -7.39 -22.46
C VAL A 365 29.27 -8.51 -23.47
N GLU A 366 28.89 -9.74 -23.13
CA GLU A 366 29.02 -10.92 -24.00
C GLU A 366 28.18 -10.75 -25.29
N ARG A 367 26.94 -10.28 -25.16
CA ARG A 367 26.07 -9.95 -26.30
C ARG A 367 26.70 -8.91 -27.22
N CYS A 368 27.30 -7.86 -26.67
CA CYS A 368 28.01 -6.84 -27.44
C CYS A 368 29.28 -7.39 -28.11
N ALA A 369 30.03 -8.26 -27.43
CA ALA A 369 31.19 -8.95 -28.00
C ALA A 369 30.80 -9.84 -29.19
N HIS A 370 29.71 -10.61 -29.07
CA HIS A 370 29.14 -11.40 -30.16
C HIS A 370 28.66 -10.53 -31.32
N ALA A 371 28.09 -9.35 -31.06
CA ALA A 371 27.70 -8.42 -32.11
C ALA A 371 28.90 -7.95 -32.96
N LEU A 372 30.04 -7.63 -32.30
CA LEU A 372 31.28 -7.31 -33.01
C LEU A 372 31.78 -8.52 -33.81
N MET A 373 31.84 -9.72 -33.23
CA MET A 373 32.27 -10.93 -33.95
C MET A 373 31.40 -11.23 -35.17
N ARG A 374 30.08 -11.00 -35.08
CA ARG A 374 29.16 -11.13 -36.23
C ARG A 374 29.48 -10.13 -37.34
N VAL A 375 29.75 -8.87 -36.98
CA VAL A 375 30.14 -7.85 -37.96
C VAL A 375 31.50 -8.15 -38.56
N GLU A 376 32.44 -8.69 -37.77
CA GLU A 376 33.74 -9.15 -38.24
C GLU A 376 33.58 -10.23 -39.31
N ALA A 377 32.82 -11.28 -39.01
CA ALA A 377 32.58 -12.39 -39.93
C ALA A 377 31.85 -11.95 -41.22
N ARG A 378 30.95 -10.96 -41.14
CA ARG A 378 30.19 -10.47 -42.30
C ARG A 378 30.97 -9.50 -43.18
N ARG A 379 31.70 -8.54 -42.59
CA ARG A 379 32.40 -7.47 -43.33
C ARG A 379 33.85 -7.79 -43.67
N PHE A 380 34.47 -8.70 -42.94
CA PHE A 380 35.88 -9.08 -43.11
C PHE A 380 36.08 -10.59 -43.27
N GLY A 381 35.00 -11.38 -43.27
CA GLY A 381 35.02 -12.78 -43.67
C GLY A 381 35.29 -12.87 -45.18
N ARG A 382 36.19 -13.77 -45.58
CA ARG A 382 36.58 -13.95 -46.99
C ARG A 382 35.40 -14.51 -47.80
N SER A 383 34.72 -13.66 -48.57
CA SER A 383 33.89 -14.09 -49.70
C SER A 383 34.70 -13.91 -50.99
N PRO A 384 34.77 -14.91 -51.88
CA PRO A 384 35.47 -14.75 -53.15
C PRO A 384 34.71 -13.75 -54.04
N GLY A 385 35.30 -12.56 -54.25
CA GLY A 385 34.82 -11.55 -55.20
C GLY A 385 34.41 -10.19 -54.63
N GLU A 386 34.43 -9.98 -53.30
CA GLU A 386 34.16 -8.66 -52.70
C GLU A 386 35.45 -7.82 -52.59
N GLU A 387 35.33 -6.50 -52.81
CA GLU A 387 36.44 -5.55 -52.63
C GLU A 387 36.92 -5.58 -51.17
N ASP A 388 38.24 -5.74 -51.00
CA ASP A 388 38.86 -5.78 -49.67
C ASP A 388 38.55 -4.45 -48.95
N PRO A 389 37.96 -4.47 -47.75
CA PRO A 389 37.74 -3.24 -47.00
C PRO A 389 39.08 -2.55 -46.74
N ASP A 390 39.08 -1.21 -46.86
CA ASP A 390 40.27 -0.38 -46.67
C ASP A 390 41.01 -0.73 -45.37
N ALA A 391 42.35 -0.74 -45.42
CA ALA A 391 43.19 -1.08 -44.29
C ALA A 391 42.90 -0.18 -43.06
N GLY A 392 42.53 1.08 -43.30
CA GLY A 392 42.07 2.01 -42.26
C GLY A 392 40.77 1.57 -41.59
N THR A 393 39.78 1.11 -42.35
CA THR A 393 38.51 0.57 -41.85
C THR A 393 38.73 -0.68 -40.98
N ARG A 394 39.59 -1.61 -41.42
CA ARG A 394 39.94 -2.81 -40.64
C ARG A 394 40.68 -2.46 -39.34
N ALA A 395 41.60 -1.50 -39.39
CA ALA A 395 42.32 -1.01 -38.21
C ALA A 395 41.38 -0.34 -37.19
N ALA A 396 40.47 0.54 -37.65
CA ALA A 396 39.49 1.21 -36.79
C ALA A 396 38.53 0.22 -36.12
N PHE A 397 38.06 -0.79 -36.86
CA PHE A 397 37.22 -1.87 -36.31
C PHE A 397 37.95 -2.71 -35.27
N THR A 398 39.20 -3.11 -35.56
CA THR A 398 40.04 -3.86 -34.62
C THR A 398 40.31 -3.04 -33.35
N GLY A 399 40.51 -1.73 -33.49
CA GLY A 399 40.63 -0.80 -32.37
C GLY A 399 39.39 -0.82 -31.47
N ALA A 400 38.18 -0.77 -32.04
CA ALA A 400 36.95 -0.85 -31.27
C ALA A 400 36.78 -2.20 -30.54
N CYS A 401 37.20 -3.31 -31.17
CA CYS A 401 37.19 -4.62 -30.52
C CYS A 401 38.14 -4.68 -29.31
N ARG A 402 39.34 -4.10 -29.42
CA ARG A 402 40.27 -3.95 -28.29
C ARG A 402 39.73 -3.01 -27.23
N ALA A 403 39.13 -1.89 -27.63
CA ALA A 403 38.53 -0.94 -26.70
C ALA A 403 37.42 -1.57 -25.85
N LEU A 404 36.57 -2.42 -26.44
CA LEU A 404 35.58 -3.18 -25.66
C LEU A 404 36.27 -4.16 -24.68
N ALA A 405 37.23 -4.96 -25.17
CA ALA A 405 37.78 -6.09 -24.43
C ALA A 405 38.87 -5.75 -23.40
N GLU A 406 39.58 -4.65 -23.60
CA GLU A 406 40.76 -4.27 -22.80
C GLU A 406 40.54 -2.98 -22.00
N VAL A 407 39.58 -2.13 -22.39
CA VAL A 407 39.32 -0.84 -21.73
C VAL A 407 37.94 -0.82 -21.09
N ALA A 408 36.86 -0.93 -21.89
CA ALA A 408 35.50 -0.79 -21.40
C ALA A 408 35.12 -1.90 -20.42
N ALA A 409 35.35 -3.17 -20.76
CA ALA A 409 34.92 -4.28 -19.91
C ALA A 409 35.61 -4.29 -18.52
N PRO A 410 36.94 -4.14 -18.39
CA PRO A 410 37.58 -3.99 -17.08
C PRO A 410 37.16 -2.74 -16.31
N TYR A 411 36.89 -1.64 -17.02
CA TYR A 411 36.39 -0.41 -16.39
C TYR A 411 34.98 -0.61 -15.81
N LEU A 412 34.08 -1.25 -16.57
CA LEU A 412 32.71 -1.57 -16.12
C LEU A 412 32.70 -2.56 -14.95
N GLU A 413 33.62 -3.54 -14.93
CA GLU A 413 33.85 -4.44 -13.79
C GLU A 413 34.19 -3.64 -12.52
N GLY A 414 35.12 -2.67 -12.64
CA GLY A 414 35.49 -1.79 -11.54
C GLY A 414 34.34 -0.89 -11.08
N CYS A 415 33.54 -0.34 -12.01
CA CYS A 415 32.36 0.45 -11.67
C CYS A 415 31.29 -0.39 -10.96
N TYR A 416 31.07 -1.64 -11.40
CA TYR A 416 30.17 -2.58 -10.74
C TYR A 416 30.60 -2.84 -9.30
N GLY A 417 31.90 -3.08 -9.06
CA GLY A 417 32.46 -3.27 -7.71
C GLY A 417 32.29 -2.09 -6.77
N ARG A 418 32.25 -0.85 -7.30
CA ARG A 418 31.97 0.34 -6.48
C ARG A 418 30.52 0.40 -6.01
N VAL A 419 29.57 -0.03 -6.84
CA VAL A 419 28.16 -0.12 -6.48
C VAL A 419 27.94 -1.31 -5.54
N PHE A 420 28.49 -2.47 -5.88
CA PHE A 420 28.43 -3.69 -5.09
C PHE A 420 29.83 -4.09 -4.62
N ARG A 421 30.25 -3.59 -3.45
CA ARG A 421 31.58 -3.89 -2.88
C ARG A 421 31.89 -5.40 -2.90
N GLY A 422 33.03 -5.76 -3.49
CA GLY A 422 33.48 -7.14 -3.64
C GLY A 422 32.79 -7.92 -4.77
N GLY A 423 31.98 -7.26 -5.59
CA GLY A 423 31.26 -7.83 -6.73
C GLY A 423 32.03 -7.82 -8.04
N GLU A 424 33.22 -7.21 -8.10
CA GLU A 424 34.04 -7.07 -9.31
C GLU A 424 34.21 -8.43 -10.01
N LYS A 425 34.71 -9.42 -9.26
CA LYS A 425 35.03 -10.76 -9.78
C LYS A 425 33.81 -11.58 -10.18
N LEU A 426 32.61 -11.18 -9.76
CA LEU A 426 31.38 -11.91 -10.08
C LEU A 426 30.91 -11.63 -11.51
N VAL A 427 31.30 -10.47 -12.07
CA VAL A 427 30.92 -10.10 -13.44
C VAL A 427 31.63 -10.98 -14.45
N ASP A 428 32.84 -11.48 -14.17
CA ASP A 428 33.65 -12.27 -15.12
C ASP A 428 33.68 -11.66 -16.54
N VAL A 429 34.04 -10.37 -16.61
CA VAL A 429 34.17 -9.66 -17.89
C VAL A 429 35.23 -10.28 -18.80
N ARG A 430 36.22 -10.99 -18.22
CA ARG A 430 37.26 -11.71 -18.96
C ARG A 430 36.67 -12.86 -19.75
N GLY A 431 35.79 -13.65 -19.13
CA GLY A 431 35.01 -14.68 -19.81
C GLY A 431 34.14 -14.09 -20.92
N ALA A 432 33.40 -13.02 -20.60
CA ALA A 432 32.47 -12.37 -21.55
C ALA A 432 33.12 -11.92 -22.87
N VAL A 433 34.40 -11.49 -22.84
CA VAL A 433 35.12 -11.01 -24.04
C VAL A 433 36.15 -12.01 -24.59
N ALA A 434 36.24 -13.22 -24.04
CA ALA A 434 37.26 -14.20 -24.41
C ALA A 434 37.18 -14.61 -25.90
N GLY A 435 35.98 -14.80 -26.42
CA GLY A 435 35.73 -15.08 -27.84
C GLY A 435 36.22 -13.94 -28.75
N LEU A 436 35.93 -12.69 -28.36
CA LEU A 436 36.36 -11.50 -29.10
C LEU A 436 37.89 -11.36 -29.10
N LYS A 437 38.55 -11.57 -27.95
CA LYS A 437 40.03 -11.55 -27.86
C LYS A 437 40.66 -12.61 -28.77
N SER A 438 40.10 -13.80 -28.80
CA SER A 438 40.57 -14.89 -29.67
C SER A 438 40.41 -14.53 -31.15
N SER A 439 39.29 -13.88 -31.51
CA SER A 439 39.05 -13.40 -32.88
C SER A 439 40.10 -12.37 -33.32
N ILE A 440 40.36 -11.35 -32.48
CA ILE A 440 41.37 -10.30 -32.73
C ILE A 440 42.75 -10.90 -33.00
N VAL A 441 43.18 -11.89 -32.19
CA VAL A 441 44.47 -12.57 -32.37
C VAL A 441 44.51 -13.32 -33.71
N SER A 442 43.43 -14.02 -34.05
CA SER A 442 43.34 -14.77 -35.31
C SER A 442 43.34 -13.87 -36.55
N ALA A 443 42.76 -12.67 -36.47
CA ALA A 443 42.74 -11.68 -37.54
C ALA A 443 44.10 -11.00 -37.72
N GLY A 444 44.80 -10.70 -36.62
CA GLY A 444 46.16 -10.14 -36.64
C GLY A 444 47.18 -11.07 -37.30
N LEU A 445 47.04 -12.39 -37.11
CA LEU A 445 47.87 -13.40 -37.78
C LEU A 445 47.60 -13.51 -39.30
N ARG A 446 46.40 -13.15 -39.78
CA ARG A 446 46.05 -13.18 -41.22
C ARG A 446 46.53 -11.94 -41.99
N GLY A 447 46.83 -10.84 -41.32
CA GLY A 447 47.31 -9.59 -41.94
C GLY A 447 48.83 -9.50 -42.13
N LEU A 448 49.59 -10.49 -41.64
CA LEU A 448 51.06 -10.59 -41.75
C LEU A 448 51.52 -11.64 -42.79
N GLY A 449 50.58 -12.24 -43.53
CA GLY A 449 50.85 -13.31 -44.51
C GLY A 449 50.71 -12.84 -45.94
#